data_AF-A0A4P5YU92-F1
#
_entry.id   AF-A0A4P5YU92-F1
#
_cell.length_a   1.000
_cell.length_b   1.000
_cell.length_c   1.000
_cell.angle_alpha   90.00
_cell.angle_beta   90.00
_cell.angle_gamma   90.00
#
_symmetry.space_group_name_H-M   'P 1'
#
loop_
_entity.id
_entity.type
_entity.pdbx_description
1 polymer ?
#
loop_
_entity_poly.entity_id
_entity_poly.type
_entity_poly.pdbx_seq_one_letter_code
_entity_poly.pdbx_strand_id
1 'polypeptide(L)' 'MNATLTIRLGKQQRAALSKRARELQKTESEVARELLAAGLEHASAWEDISDLLGSVKLPKETTDPWRKKLRERNWRK' A
#
# COMPACT_ATOMS: atom_id res chain seq x y z
N MET A 1 14.25 -12.90 -23.25
CA MET A 1 13.66 -12.07 -24.33
C MET A 1 13.22 -10.74 -23.72
N ASN A 2 13.53 -9.62 -24.35
CA ASN A 2 13.12 -8.30 -23.87
C ASN A 2 11.90 -7.84 -24.67
N ALA A 3 10.84 -7.40 -23.99
CA ALA A 3 9.64 -6.82 -24.60
C ALA A 3 9.50 -5.35 -24.18
N THR A 4 9.03 -4.50 -25.09
CA THR A 4 8.79 -3.07 -24.80
C THR A 4 7.36 -2.88 -24.32
N LEU A 5 7.20 -2.35 -23.12
CA LEU A 5 5.90 -2.01 -22.53
C LEU A 5 5.77 -0.49 -22.40
N THR A 6 4.77 0.09 -23.05
CA THR A 6 4.45 1.52 -22.95
C THR A 6 3.33 1.73 -21.94
N ILE A 7 3.62 2.43 -20.85
CA ILE A 7 2.64 2.71 -19.77
C ILE A 7 2.34 4.20 -19.72
N ARG A 8 1.05 4.56 -19.62
CA ARG A 8 0.65 5.95 -19.36
C ARG A 8 0.69 6.21 -17.86
N LEU A 9 1.50 7.18 -17.45
CA LEU A 9 1.64 7.57 -16.04
C LEU A 9 1.12 8.99 -15.83
N GLY A 10 0.57 9.24 -14.64
CA GLY A 10 0.29 10.61 -14.20
C GLY A 10 1.58 11.43 -14.10
N LYS A 11 1.47 12.76 -14.27
CA LYS A 11 2.64 13.67 -14.20
C LYS A 11 3.43 13.51 -12.89
N GLN A 12 2.73 13.37 -11.77
CA GLN A 12 3.35 13.19 -10.45
C GLN A 12 4.08 11.84 -10.33
N GLN A 13 3.49 10.76 -10.84
CA GLN A 13 4.12 9.44 -10.82
C GLN A 13 5.39 9.41 -11.67
N ARG A 14 5.36 10.04 -12.85
CA ARG A 14 6.56 10.18 -13.69
C ARG A 14 7.66 10.99 -13.01
N ALA A 15 7.30 12.10 -12.36
CA ALA A 15 8.26 12.90 -11.60
C ALA A 15 8.89 12.12 -10.44
N ALA A 16 8.08 11.37 -9.70
CA ALA A 16 8.56 10.51 -8.61
C ALA A 16 9.50 9.40 -9.13
N LEU A 17 9.14 8.74 -10.24
CA LEU A 17 9.98 7.73 -10.88
C LEU A 17 11.33 8.31 -11.32
N SER A 18 11.31 9.48 -11.97
CA SER A 18 12.51 10.17 -12.43
C SER A 18 13.42 10.60 -11.27
N LYS A 19 12.83 11.13 -10.19
CA LYS A 19 13.57 11.47 -8.97
C LYS A 19 14.23 10.23 -8.37
N ARG A 20 13.49 9.13 -8.25
CA ARG A 20 13.99 7.85 -7.71
C ARG A 20 15.12 7.28 -8.56
N ALA A 21 14.98 7.33 -9.89
CA ALA A 21 16.01 6.90 -10.83
C ALA A 21 17.31 7.69 -10.65
N ARG A 22 17.23 9.01 -10.48
CA ARG A 22 18.39 9.87 -10.18
C ARG A 22 19.05 9.53 -8.86
N GLU A 23 18.27 9.36 -7.79
CA GLU A 23 18.78 8.98 -6.45
C GLU A 23 19.54 7.66 -6.48
N LEU A 24 19.09 6.71 -7.30
CA LEU A 24 19.67 5.38 -7.43
C LEU A 24 20.74 5.28 -8.52
N GLN A 25 21.04 6.37 -9.24
CA GLN A 25 21.92 6.39 -10.42
C GLN A 25 21.54 5.34 -11.49
N LYS A 26 20.24 5.13 -11.67
CA LYS A 26 19.65 4.17 -12.63
C LYS A 26 18.82 4.89 -13.70
N THR A 27 18.48 4.18 -14.76
CA THR A 27 17.50 4.65 -15.75
C THR A 27 16.06 4.51 -15.24
N GLU A 28 15.14 5.32 -15.76
CA GLU A 28 13.70 5.19 -15.43
C GLU A 28 13.16 3.78 -15.74
N SER A 29 13.64 3.17 -16.83
CA SER A 29 13.25 1.82 -17.24
C SER A 29 13.81 0.71 -16.34
N GLU A 30 14.98 0.89 -15.73
CA GLU A 30 15.51 -0.05 -14.73
C GLU A 30 14.68 0.01 -13.46
N VAL A 31 14.45 1.21 -12.92
CA VAL A 31 13.62 1.38 -11.72
C VAL A 31 12.20 0.87 -11.96
N ALA A 32 11.61 1.14 -13.12
CA ALA A 32 10.29 0.63 -13.46
C ALA A 32 10.26 -0.91 -13.48
N ARG A 33 11.29 -1.57 -14.03
CA ARG A 33 11.39 -3.03 -14.04
C ARG A 33 11.53 -3.61 -12.64
N GLU A 34 12.35 -3.00 -11.78
CA GLU A 34 12.53 -3.44 -10.39
C GLU A 34 11.24 -3.31 -9.59
N LEU A 35 10.52 -2.18 -9.74
CA LEU A 35 9.23 -1.97 -9.09
C LEU A 35 8.16 -2.95 -9.59
N LEU A 36 8.13 -3.23 -10.90
CA LEU A 36 7.21 -4.21 -11.47
C LEU A 36 7.54 -5.63 -10.98
N ALA A 37 8.81 -6.02 -10.94
CA ALA A 37 9.23 -7.32 -10.42
C ALA A 37 8.80 -7.48 -8.95
N ALA A 38 9.14 -6.52 -8.10
CA ALA A 38 8.74 -6.54 -6.69
C ALA A 38 7.21 -6.54 -6.52
N GLY A 39 6.48 -5.73 -7.30
CA GLY A 39 5.03 -5.65 -7.23
C GLY A 39 4.32 -6.95 -7.66
N LEU A 40 4.85 -7.62 -8.68
CA LEU A 40 4.31 -8.90 -9.16
C LEU A 40 4.67 -10.06 -8.24
N GLU A 41 5.84 -10.04 -7.59
CA GLU A 41 6.20 -10.99 -6.54
C GLU A 41 5.33 -10.81 -5.28
N HIS A 42 4.94 -9.59 -4.93
CA HIS A 42 4.09 -9.31 -3.76
C HIS A 42 2.58 -9.48 -4.00
N ALA A 43 2.12 -9.61 -5.25
CA ALA A 43 0.71 -9.88 -5.53
C ALA A 43 0.26 -11.22 -4.93
N SER A 44 1.13 -12.23 -4.92
CA SER A 44 0.87 -13.50 -4.24
C SER A 44 0.78 -13.34 -2.71
N ALA A 45 1.54 -12.41 -2.13
CA ALA A 45 1.49 -12.17 -0.69
C ALA A 45 0.15 -11.57 -0.22
N TRP A 46 -0.52 -10.75 -1.04
CA TRP A 46 -1.87 -10.26 -0.68
C TRP A 46 -2.93 -11.35 -0.78
N GLU A 47 -2.80 -12.26 -1.74
CA GLU A 47 -3.63 -13.47 -1.81
C GLU A 47 -3.36 -14.37 -0.58
N ASP A 48 -2.10 -14.57 -0.20
CA ASP A 48 -1.70 -15.38 0.95
C ASP A 48 -2.06 -14.75 2.32
N ILE A 49 -2.05 -13.42 2.43
CA ILE A 49 -2.40 -12.71 3.67
C ILE A 49 -3.92 -12.49 3.77
N SER A 50 -4.70 -12.73 2.71
CA SER A 50 -6.16 -12.64 2.77
C SER A 50 -6.78 -13.60 3.81
N ASP A 51 -6.20 -14.80 3.95
CA ASP A 51 -6.56 -15.79 4.98
C ASP A 51 -6.03 -15.42 6.38
N LEU A 52 -5.01 -14.57 6.46
CA LEU A 52 -4.43 -14.04 7.71
C LEU A 52 -5.06 -12.71 8.16
N LEU A 53 -5.82 -12.04 7.28
CA LEU A 53 -6.73 -10.94 7.62
C LEU A 53 -7.99 -11.48 8.33
N GLY A 54 -7.77 -12.30 9.35
CA GLY A 54 -8.77 -12.74 10.30
C GLY A 54 -9.37 -11.52 11.00
N SER A 55 -10.64 -11.26 10.72
CA SER A 55 -11.41 -10.23 11.39
C SER A 55 -11.29 -10.39 12.91
N VAL A 56 -10.81 -9.36 13.62
CA VAL A 56 -11.07 -9.26 15.05
C VAL A 56 -12.56 -8.97 15.20
N LYS A 57 -13.38 -10.01 15.36
CA LYS A 57 -14.78 -9.87 15.79
C LYS A 57 -14.75 -9.39 17.23
N LEU A 58 -14.66 -8.07 17.40
CA LEU A 58 -14.90 -7.44 18.70
C LEU A 58 -16.34 -7.78 19.10
N PRO A 59 -16.59 -8.31 20.32
CA PRO A 59 -17.95 -8.53 20.78
C PRO A 59 -18.72 -7.22 20.69
N LYS A 60 -19.85 -7.27 19.94
CA LYS A 60 -20.80 -6.17 19.89
C LYS A 60 -21.32 -5.98 21.31
N GLU A 61 -20.98 -4.83 21.87
CA GLU A 61 -21.42 -4.35 23.18
C GLU A 61 -20.65 -4.96 24.36
N THR A 62 -19.69 -4.18 24.83
CA THR A 62 -19.17 -4.29 26.19
C THR A 62 -19.81 -3.17 27.00
N THR A 63 -20.48 -3.53 28.08
CA THR A 63 -21.16 -2.64 29.06
C THR A 63 -20.17 -1.88 29.93
N ASP A 64 -18.94 -1.64 29.46
CA ASP A 64 -17.89 -1.01 30.23
C ASP A 64 -18.14 0.51 30.30
N PRO A 65 -18.43 1.07 31.49
CA PRO A 65 -18.67 2.50 31.68
C PRO A 65 -17.50 3.36 31.19
N TRP A 66 -16.28 2.81 31.18
CA TRP A 66 -15.06 3.51 30.80
C TRP A 66 -15.02 3.86 29.31
N ARG A 67 -15.44 2.93 28.43
CA ARG A 67 -15.51 3.17 26.98
C ARG A 67 -16.59 4.18 26.61
N LYS A 68 -17.71 4.23 27.33
CA LYS A 68 -18.76 5.24 27.11
C LYS A 68 -18.22 6.66 27.38
N LYS A 69 -17.53 6.85 28.51
CA LYS A 69 -16.86 8.11 28.85
C LYS A 69 -15.79 8.50 27.82
N LEU A 70 -15.02 7.54 27.32
CA LEU A 70 -14.04 7.77 26.26
C LEU A 70 -14.68 8.17 24.93
N ARG A 71 -15.81 7.57 24.55
CA ARG A 71 -16.54 7.93 23.31
C ARG A 71 -17.16 9.32 23.41
N GLU A 72 -17.76 9.66 24.55
CA GLU A 72 -18.28 11.01 24.81
C GLU A 72 -17.15 12.05 24.78
N ARG A 73 -15.95 11.72 25.27
CA ARG A 73 -14.79 12.62 25.25
C ARG A 73 -14.10 12.73 23.88
N ASN A 74 -14.11 11.65 23.09
CA ASN A 74 -13.46 11.59 21.77
C ASN A 74 -14.41 11.93 20.61
N TRP A 75 -15.70 12.14 20.87
CA TRP A 75 -16.60 12.82 19.94
C TRP A 75 -16.00 14.22 19.68
N ARG A 76 -15.29 14.34 18.56
CA ARG A 76 -14.89 15.63 18.01
C ARG A 76 -16.14 16.21 17.32
N LYS A 77 -16.39 17.50 17.54
CA LYS A 77 -17.38 18.27 16.77
C LYS A 77 -17.15 18.11 15.27
#